data_AF-Q84F55-F1
#
_entry.id   AF-Q84F55-F1
#
_cell.length_a   1.000
_cell.length_b   1.000
_cell.length_c   1.000
_cell.angle_alpha   90.00
_cell.angle_beta   90.00
_cell.angle_gamma   90.00
#
_symmetry.space_group_name_H-M   'P 1'
#
loop_
_entity.id
_entity.type
_entity.pdbx_description
1 polymer ?
#
loop_
_entity_poly.entity_id
_entity_poly.type
_entity_poly.pdbx_seq_one_letter_code
_entity_poly.pdbx_strand_id
1 'polypeptide(L)'
;MRLANGIVLEKDATFGELKFSALRREVRIQNEDGSVSDEIKERTYDLKSKGQGRMIQVSIPASVPLKEFDYNARVELINPVADTVATATFQGADVDWYIKADDIVLTKDSNSFRTQPQPKKEPVIDKQ
;
A
#
# COMPACT_ATOMS: atom_id res chain seq x y z
N MET A 1 4.81 20.91 1.83
CA MET A 1 6.00 20.06 2.04
C MET A 1 5.56 18.61 1.95
N ARG A 2 6.34 17.74 1.29
CA ARG A 2 6.04 16.31 1.15
C ARG A 2 7.26 15.51 1.59
N LEU A 3 7.07 14.40 2.29
CA LEU A 3 8.16 13.46 2.57
C LEU A 3 8.54 12.77 1.26
N ALA A 4 9.76 12.99 0.77
CA ALA A 4 10.19 12.55 -0.56
C ALA A 4 9.95 11.06 -0.84
N ASN A 5 10.09 10.20 0.17
CA ASN A 5 9.95 8.74 0.06
C ASN A 5 8.83 8.16 0.94
N GLY A 6 8.05 9.01 1.62
CA GLY A 6 7.09 8.58 2.65
C GLY A 6 7.70 7.77 3.81
N ILE A 7 6.84 7.15 4.62
CA ILE A 7 7.22 6.28 5.74
C ILE A 7 6.83 4.84 5.42
N VAL A 8 7.81 3.93 5.35
CA VAL A 8 7.55 2.49 5.15
C VAL A 8 6.81 1.92 6.35
N LEU A 9 5.71 1.21 6.11
CA LEU A 9 4.85 0.65 7.14
C LEU A 9 5.10 -0.85 7.29
N GLU A 10 5.20 -1.31 8.54
CA GLU A 10 5.21 -2.75 8.84
C GLU A 10 3.77 -3.27 8.73
N LYS A 11 3.53 -4.17 7.77
CA LYS A 11 2.17 -4.52 7.34
C LYS A 11 1.34 -5.17 8.43
N ASP A 12 1.92 -6.11 9.18
CA ASP A 12 1.15 -6.96 10.10
C ASP A 12 0.77 -6.19 11.38
N ALA A 13 1.71 -5.44 11.94
CA ALA A 13 1.49 -4.59 13.10
C ALA A 13 0.61 -3.38 12.77
N THR A 14 0.75 -2.80 11.57
CA THR A 14 -0.01 -1.59 11.20
C THR A 14 -1.44 -1.92 10.80
N PHE A 15 -1.64 -2.94 9.96
CA PHE A 15 -2.94 -3.16 9.32
C PHE A 15 -3.66 -4.42 9.81
N GLY A 16 -2.95 -5.38 10.38
CA GLY A 16 -3.49 -6.70 10.67
C GLY A 16 -4.09 -7.37 9.42
N GLU A 17 -5.13 -8.17 9.60
CA GLU A 17 -5.85 -8.79 8.47
C GLU A 17 -6.50 -7.72 7.58
N LEU A 18 -6.20 -7.78 6.28
CA LEU A 18 -6.79 -6.95 5.25
C LEU A 18 -7.76 -7.76 4.39
N LYS A 19 -8.91 -7.14 4.09
CA LYS A 19 -9.91 -7.69 3.18
C LYS A 19 -10.29 -6.69 2.12
N PHE A 20 -10.39 -7.15 0.87
CA PHE A 20 -10.81 -6.33 -0.25
C PHE A 20 -12.28 -5.89 -0.09
N SER A 21 -12.57 -4.63 -0.45
CA SER A 21 -13.93 -4.10 -0.51
C SER A 21 -14.30 -3.72 -1.94
N ALA A 22 -13.65 -2.69 -2.50
CA ALA A 22 -13.95 -2.22 -3.85
C ALA A 22 -12.83 -1.33 -4.41
N LEU A 23 -12.80 -1.17 -5.74
CA LEU A 23 -12.20 0.00 -6.37
C LEU A 23 -13.02 1.23 -5.99
N ARG A 24 -12.38 2.25 -5.42
CA ARG A 24 -13.05 3.48 -5.00
C ARG A 24 -13.02 4.56 -6.09
N ARG A 25 -11.85 4.80 -6.66
CA ARG A 25 -11.65 5.79 -7.74
C ARG A 25 -10.38 5.55 -8.52
N GLU A 26 -10.35 6.06 -9.73
CA GLU A 26 -9.16 6.16 -10.56
C GLU A 26 -8.73 7.63 -10.64
N VAL A 27 -7.44 7.89 -10.41
CA VAL A 27 -6.84 9.20 -10.55
C VAL A 27 -6.20 9.27 -11.93
N ARG A 28 -6.63 10.21 -12.76
CA ARG A 28 -6.13 10.40 -14.13
C ARG A 28 -5.01 11.44 -14.19
N ILE A 29 -4.20 11.36 -15.24
CA ILE A 29 -3.13 12.33 -15.51
C ILE A 29 -3.76 13.65 -16.00
N GLN A 30 -3.26 14.78 -15.51
CA GLN A 30 -3.55 16.09 -16.11
C GLN A 30 -2.52 16.38 -17.18
N ASN A 31 -3.00 16.74 -18.36
CA ASN A 31 -2.17 17.20 -19.47
C ASN A 31 -1.59 18.58 -19.17
N GLU A 32 -0.58 18.98 -19.93
CA GLU A 32 0.10 20.29 -19.76
C GLU A 32 -0.85 21.49 -20.00
N ASP A 33 -1.89 21.30 -20.80
CA ASP A 33 -2.94 22.29 -21.07
C ASP A 33 -4.01 22.37 -19.96
N GLY A 34 -3.87 21.56 -18.91
CA GLY A 34 -4.82 21.48 -17.79
C GLY A 34 -6.04 20.58 -18.04
N SER A 35 -6.16 19.98 -19.23
CA SER A 35 -7.21 19.00 -19.51
C SER A 35 -6.93 17.65 -18.81
N VAL A 36 -7.98 16.86 -18.58
CA VAL A 36 -7.85 15.52 -17.98
C VAL A 36 -7.65 14.50 -19.08
N SER A 37 -6.58 13.72 -19.00
CA SER A 37 -6.28 12.62 -19.92
C SER A 37 -7.14 11.39 -19.61
N ASP A 38 -7.29 10.49 -20.58
CA ASP A 38 -7.85 9.15 -20.36
C ASP A 38 -6.84 8.20 -19.69
N GLU A 39 -5.57 8.58 -19.60
CA GLU A 39 -4.55 7.81 -18.90
C GLU A 39 -4.73 7.85 -17.39
N ILE A 40 -4.79 6.66 -16.78
CA ILE A 40 -4.89 6.48 -15.34
C ILE A 40 -3.48 6.52 -14.74
N LYS A 41 -3.31 7.28 -13.67
CA LYS A 41 -2.07 7.40 -12.89
C LYS A 41 -2.04 6.44 -11.70
N GLU A 42 -3.11 6.43 -10.92
CA GLU A 42 -3.24 5.63 -9.68
C GLU A 42 -4.68 5.13 -9.52
N ARG A 43 -4.85 3.99 -8.87
CA ARG A 43 -6.15 3.43 -8.48
C ARG A 43 -6.23 3.34 -6.97
N THR A 44 -7.25 3.94 -6.37
CA THR A 44 -7.49 3.86 -4.93
C THR A 44 -8.50 2.76 -4.64
N TYR A 45 -8.15 1.82 -3.77
CA TYR A 45 -8.99 0.74 -3.31
C TYR A 45 -9.39 0.91 -1.85
N ASP A 46 -10.62 0.54 -1.53
CA ASP A 46 -11.11 0.43 -0.15
C ASP A 46 -10.78 -0.97 0.38
N LEU A 47 -10.04 -1.03 1.49
CA LEU A 47 -9.70 -2.26 2.21
C LEU A 47 -10.22 -2.18 3.64
N LYS A 48 -10.76 -3.28 4.16
CA LYS A 48 -11.11 -3.41 5.57
C LYS A 48 -9.87 -3.83 6.35
N SER A 49 -9.42 -2.99 7.28
CA SER A 49 -8.27 -3.30 8.13
C SER A 49 -8.73 -3.66 9.54
N LYS A 50 -8.30 -4.84 9.99
CA LYS A 50 -8.53 -5.28 11.37
C LYS A 50 -7.69 -4.48 12.37
N GLY A 51 -6.42 -4.22 12.04
CA GLY A 51 -5.49 -3.48 12.89
C GLY A 51 -5.92 -2.03 13.13
N GLN A 52 -6.47 -1.38 12.09
CA GLN A 52 -6.98 0.00 12.20
C GLN A 52 -8.42 0.08 12.70
N GLY A 53 -9.15 -1.05 12.75
CA GLY A 53 -10.57 -1.09 13.14
C GLY A 53 -11.51 -0.35 12.19
N ARG A 54 -11.07 -0.01 10.97
CA ARG A 54 -11.84 0.75 9.98
C ARG A 54 -11.44 0.40 8.55
N MET A 55 -12.21 0.92 7.61
CA MET A 55 -11.85 0.91 6.19
C MET A 55 -10.71 1.90 5.94
N ILE A 56 -9.72 1.47 5.17
CA ILE A 56 -8.57 2.26 4.73
C ILE A 56 -8.59 2.39 3.21
N GLN A 57 -8.06 3.50 2.72
CA GLN A 57 -7.91 3.78 1.30
C GLN A 57 -6.44 3.60 0.92
N VAL A 58 -6.17 2.74 -0.05
CA VAL A 58 -4.82 2.45 -0.52
C VAL A 58 -4.72 2.73 -2.01
N SER A 59 -3.78 3.59 -2.39
CA SER A 59 -3.49 3.91 -3.79
C SER A 59 -2.39 3.03 -4.35
N ILE A 60 -2.64 2.42 -5.51
CA ILE A 60 -1.72 1.57 -6.27
C ILE A 60 -1.45 2.23 -7.63
N PRO A 61 -0.20 2.25 -8.13
CA PRO A 61 0.11 2.83 -9.43
C PRO A 61 -0.61 2.09 -10.57
N ALA A 62 -0.99 2.82 -11.62
CA ALA A 62 -1.73 2.26 -12.75
C ALA A 62 -0.93 1.27 -13.62
N SER A 63 0.41 1.24 -13.46
CA SER A 63 1.28 0.21 -14.03
C SER A 63 0.93 -1.20 -13.54
N VAL A 64 0.27 -1.30 -12.39
CA VAL A 64 -0.31 -2.54 -11.91
C VAL A 64 -1.71 -2.74 -12.53
N PRO A 65 -2.02 -3.94 -13.04
CA PRO A 65 -3.34 -4.26 -13.55
C PRO A 65 -4.47 -3.99 -12.55
N LEU A 66 -5.65 -3.68 -13.07
CA LEU A 66 -6.87 -3.51 -12.27
C LEU A 66 -7.10 -4.76 -11.41
N LYS A 67 -7.44 -4.55 -10.14
CA LYS A 67 -7.75 -5.63 -9.19
C LYS A 67 -9.25 -5.83 -9.09
N GLU A 68 -9.71 -6.99 -9.54
CA GLU A 68 -11.11 -7.42 -9.50
C GLU A 68 -11.29 -8.58 -8.53
N PHE A 69 -10.84 -8.37 -7.27
CA PHE A 69 -10.99 -9.39 -6.24
C PHE A 69 -12.42 -9.43 -5.70
N ASP A 70 -12.84 -10.60 -5.21
CA ASP A 70 -14.12 -10.74 -4.55
C ASP A 70 -14.21 -9.90 -3.28
N TYR A 71 -15.43 -9.47 -2.96
CA TYR A 71 -15.70 -8.79 -1.70
C TYR A 71 -15.30 -9.68 -0.51
N ASN A 72 -14.59 -9.09 0.45
CA ASN A 72 -13.98 -9.76 1.60
C ASN A 72 -12.83 -10.74 1.29
N ALA A 73 -12.35 -10.84 0.05
CA ALA A 73 -11.15 -11.61 -0.25
C ALA A 73 -9.96 -11.13 0.60
N ARG A 74 -9.21 -12.07 1.18
CA ARG A 74 -8.02 -11.75 1.98
C ARG A 74 -6.91 -11.27 1.06
N VAL A 75 -6.30 -10.15 1.42
CA VAL A 75 -5.25 -9.53 0.61
C VAL A 75 -4.07 -9.10 1.48
N GLU A 76 -2.93 -8.90 0.83
CA GLU A 76 -1.75 -8.27 1.40
C GLU A 76 -1.30 -7.09 0.54
N LEU A 77 -0.71 -6.09 1.19
CA LEU A 77 -0.06 -4.94 0.53
C LEU A 77 1.41 -5.24 0.29
N ILE A 78 1.90 -4.90 -0.90
CA ILE A 78 3.33 -4.94 -1.23
C ILE A 78 3.93 -3.56 -1.00
N ASN A 79 4.95 -3.47 -0.14
CA ASN A 79 5.66 -2.24 0.22
C ASN A 79 4.74 -1.05 0.57
N PRO A 80 3.87 -1.16 1.58
CA PRO A 80 3.01 -0.05 1.96
C PRO A 80 3.80 1.12 2.56
N VAL A 81 3.46 2.34 2.12
CA VAL A 81 4.08 3.59 2.52
C VAL A 81 3.00 4.59 2.93
N ALA A 82 3.17 5.25 4.07
CA ALA A 82 2.40 6.45 4.42
C ALA A 82 3.02 7.69 3.74
N ASP A 83 2.29 8.29 2.82
CA ASP A 83 2.64 9.52 2.12
C ASP A 83 1.92 10.69 2.80
N THR A 84 2.67 11.71 3.20
CA THR A 84 2.11 12.89 3.87
C THR A 84 2.29 14.12 3.01
N VAL A 85 1.20 14.86 2.86
CA VAL A 85 1.17 16.14 2.15
C VAL A 85 0.82 17.21 3.18
N ALA A 86 1.78 18.09 3.45
CA ALA A 86 1.55 19.27 4.29
C ALA A 86 1.32 20.49 3.39
N THR A 87 0.15 21.11 3.51
CA THR A 87 -0.22 22.36 2.84
C THR A 87 -0.09 23.51 3.83
N ALA A 88 0.79 24.47 3.54
CA ALA A 88 0.97 25.62 4.42
C ALA A 88 -0.27 26.52 4.39
N THR A 89 -0.72 26.95 5.57
CA THR A 89 -1.84 27.89 5.75
C THR A 89 -1.36 29.14 6.49
N PHE A 90 -2.17 30.19 6.51
CA PHE A 90 -1.84 31.41 7.25
C PHE A 90 -1.66 31.19 8.76
N GLN A 91 -2.25 30.12 9.33
CA GLN A 91 -2.21 29.79 10.75
C GLN A 91 -1.38 28.53 11.08
N GLY A 92 -0.70 27.92 10.10
CA GLY A 92 0.06 26.69 10.32
C GLY A 92 0.18 25.84 9.07
N ALA A 93 -0.14 24.55 9.17
CA ALA A 93 -0.18 23.65 8.03
C ALA A 93 -1.28 22.59 8.21
N ASP A 94 -2.04 22.35 7.16
CA ASP A 94 -2.95 21.21 7.07
C ASP A 94 -2.16 20.00 6.59
N VAL A 95 -2.37 18.84 7.22
CA VAL A 95 -1.64 17.61 6.93
C VAL A 95 -2.59 16.52 6.51
N ASP A 96 -2.53 16.16 5.23
CA ASP A 96 -3.19 15.00 4.66
C ASP A 96 -2.23 13.81 4.65
N TRP A 97 -2.75 12.63 4.95
CA TRP A 97 -1.99 11.38 4.91
C TRP A 97 -2.71 10.36 4.03
N TYR A 98 -1.95 9.71 3.15
CA TYR A 98 -2.43 8.72 2.19
C TYR A 98 -1.60 7.45 2.32
N ILE A 99 -2.22 6.29 2.17
CA ILE A 99 -1.50 5.02 2.10
C ILE A 99 -1.28 4.69 0.63
N LYS A 100 -0.03 4.51 0.24
CA LYS A 100 0.37 4.00 -1.07
C LYS A 100 0.97 2.62 -0.91
N ALA A 101 0.88 1.79 -1.94
CA ALA A 101 1.55 0.51 -2.00
C ALA A 101 1.91 0.19 -3.45
N ASP A 102 2.88 -0.69 -3.64
CA ASP A 102 3.33 -1.11 -4.96
C ASP A 102 2.30 -2.04 -5.60
N ASP A 103 1.65 -2.92 -4.82
CA ASP A 103 0.62 -3.85 -5.30
C ASP A 103 -0.31 -4.32 -4.17
N ILE A 104 -1.47 -4.89 -4.53
CA ILE A 104 -2.37 -5.67 -3.69
C ILE A 104 -2.46 -7.08 -4.26
N VAL A 105 -2.12 -8.08 -3.43
CA VAL A 105 -2.13 -9.49 -3.82
C VAL A 105 -3.06 -10.29 -2.93
N LEU A 106 -3.66 -11.37 -3.46
CA LEU A 106 -4.45 -12.29 -2.64
C LEU A 106 -3.53 -13.02 -1.66
N THR A 107 -3.98 -13.11 -0.41
CA THR A 107 -3.34 -14.00 0.56
C THR A 107 -3.66 -15.44 0.18
N LYS A 108 -2.64 -16.25 -0.11
CA LYS A 108 -2.86 -17.70 -0.24
C LYS A 108 -3.20 -18.24 1.15
N ASP A 109 -4.21 -19.10 1.26
CA ASP A 109 -4.56 -19.75 2.52
C ASP A 109 -3.29 -20.26 3.21
N SER A 110 -3.15 -19.88 4.47
CA SER A 110 -1.91 -19.87 5.25
C SER A 110 -1.43 -21.29 5.64
N ASN A 111 -1.31 -22.20 4.68
CA ASN A 111 -0.65 -23.49 4.88
C ASN A 111 0.56 -23.71 3.96
N SER A 112 0.85 -22.79 3.03
CA SER A 112 1.96 -22.95 2.07
C SER A 112 3.11 -21.95 2.22
N PHE A 113 3.04 -20.97 3.13
CA PHE A 113 4.13 -20.00 3.36
C PHE A 113 5.02 -20.28 4.59
N ARG A 114 4.78 -21.38 5.32
CA ARG A 114 5.63 -21.78 6.48
C ARG A 114 6.85 -22.65 6.11
N THR A 115 7.10 -22.92 4.84
CA THR A 115 8.26 -23.71 4.38
C THR A 115 9.11 -22.93 3.40
N GLN A 116 9.67 -21.81 3.85
CA GLN A 116 10.96 -21.37 3.34
C GLN A 116 12.02 -21.65 4.42
N PRO A 117 13.01 -22.51 4.16
CA PRO A 117 14.12 -22.67 5.09
C PRO A 117 14.88 -21.34 5.13
N GLN A 118 14.92 -20.72 6.32
CA GLN A 118 15.90 -19.67 6.58
C GLN A 118 17.30 -20.22 6.27
N PRO A 119 18.16 -19.48 5.55
CA PRO A 119 19.54 -19.90 5.40
C PRO A 119 20.17 -19.93 6.79
N LYS A 120 20.55 -21.14 7.23
CA LYS A 120 21.35 -21.33 8.44
C LYS A 120 22.65 -20.54 8.24
N LYS A 121 22.88 -19.54 9.09
CA LYS A 121 24.21 -18.97 9.24
C LYS A 121 25.13 -20.08 9.73
N GLU A 122 26.07 -20.52 8.90
CA GLU A 122 27.16 -21.38 9.33
C GLU A 122 28.02 -20.62 10.36
N PRO A 123 28.40 -21.25 11.48
CA PRO A 123 29.36 -20.66 12.39
C PRO A 123 30.74 -20.67 11.72
N VAL A 124 31.35 -19.50 11.58
CA VAL A 124 32.74 -19.36 11.18
C VAL A 124 33.60 -20.00 12.27
N ILE A 125 34.26 -21.11 11.93
CA ILE A 125 35.27 -21.73 12.78
C ILE A 125 36.58 -20.97 12.55
N ASP A 126 36.96 -20.17 13.54
CA ASP A 126 38.30 -19.59 13.65
C ASP A 126 39.32 -20.74 13.81
N LYS A 127 40.26 -20.87 12.87
CA LYS A 127 41.42 -21.74 13.01
C LYS A 127 42.62 -20.88 13.41
N GLN A 128 43.27 -21.36 14.48
CA GLN A 128 44.53 -20.96 15.11
C GLN A 128 45.56 -20.27 14.22
#